data_AF-A0A7Y4ZH59-F1
#
_entry.id   AF-A0A7Y4ZH59-F1
#
_cell.length_a   1.000
_cell.length_b   1.000
_cell.length_c   1.000
_cell.angle_alpha   90.00
_cell.angle_beta   90.00
_cell.angle_gamma   90.00
#
_symmetry.space_group_name_H-M   'P 1'
#
loop_
_entity.id
_entity.type
_entity.pdbx_description
1 polymer ?
#
loop_
_entity_poly.entity_id
_entity_poly.type
_entity_poly.pdbx_seq_one_letter_code
_entity_poly.pdbx_strand_id
1 'polypeptide(L)'
;MRADSGARDVRDRYIDAAVLALAKVAVSLWVLRLGFSHVSDDDFARTVIAQTFAAAPKLDPSGTSWLPLPFWLTGGAMMLLGRSIAVARGVAIALAALSAGGLYLSARDAEVPRLPAVVGTLLGLA
;
A
#
# COMPACT_ATOMS: atom_id res chain seq x y z
N MET A 1 -11.52 -30.97 21.10
CA MET A 1 -11.76 -29.52 21.35
C MET A 1 -10.56 -28.59 21.06
N ARG A 2 -9.40 -29.08 20.55
CA ARG A 2 -8.18 -28.26 20.27
C ARG A 2 -7.99 -27.81 18.81
N ALA A 3 -8.64 -28.47 17.85
CA ALA A 3 -8.51 -28.11 16.42
C ALA A 3 -9.23 -26.79 16.08
N ASP A 4 -10.41 -26.58 16.68
CA ASP A 4 -11.24 -25.39 16.41
C ASP A 4 -10.65 -24.08 16.95
N SER A 5 -9.75 -24.13 17.93
CA SER A 5 -9.08 -22.92 18.46
C SER A 5 -8.01 -22.40 17.50
N GLY A 6 -7.24 -23.28 16.86
CA GLY A 6 -6.20 -22.88 15.91
C GLY A 6 -6.79 -22.27 14.63
N ALA A 7 -7.84 -22.91 14.07
CA ALA A 7 -8.52 -22.39 12.88
C ALA A 7 -9.18 -21.01 13.13
N ARG A 8 -9.72 -20.79 14.34
CA ARG A 8 -10.26 -19.49 14.74
C ARG A 8 -9.17 -18.43 14.84
N ASP A 9 -8.05 -18.72 15.49
CA ASP A 9 -6.94 -17.77 15.63
C ASP A 9 -6.36 -17.34 14.27
N VAL A 10 -6.16 -18.30 13.34
CA VAL A 10 -5.72 -18.00 11.97
C VAL A 10 -6.71 -17.10 11.26
N ARG A 11 -8.00 -17.43 11.31
CA ARG A 11 -9.06 -16.63 10.67
C ARG A 11 -9.10 -15.22 11.25
N ASP A 12 -9.07 -15.09 12.58
CA ASP A 12 -9.19 -13.80 13.27
C ASP A 12 -7.97 -12.91 12.94
N ARG A 13 -6.78 -13.50 12.78
CA ARG A 13 -5.59 -12.79 12.27
C ARG A 13 -5.78 -12.20 10.87
N TYR A 14 -6.34 -12.95 9.92
CA TYR A 14 -6.58 -12.42 8.57
C TYR A 14 -7.73 -11.40 8.54
N ILE A 15 -8.75 -11.57 9.39
CA ILE A 15 -9.82 -10.58 9.55
C ILE A 15 -9.23 -9.25 10.06
N ASP A 16 -8.40 -9.29 11.11
CA ASP A 16 -7.77 -8.08 11.65
C ASP A 16 -6.89 -7.38 10.58
N ALA A 17 -6.09 -8.15 9.82
CA ALA A 17 -5.28 -7.61 8.73
C ALA A 17 -6.14 -6.91 7.66
N ALA A 18 -7.26 -7.55 7.28
CA ALA A 18 -8.20 -6.98 6.31
C ALA A 18 -8.87 -5.71 6.85
N VAL A 19 -9.27 -5.69 8.13
CA VAL A 19 -9.84 -4.51 8.79
C VAL A 19 -8.84 -3.35 8.80
N LEU A 20 -7.56 -3.60 9.11
CA LEU A 20 -6.52 -2.58 9.10
C LEU A 20 -6.24 -2.05 7.68
N ALA A 21 -6.19 -2.93 6.67
CA ALA A 21 -6.04 -2.54 5.28
C ALA A 21 -7.22 -1.67 4.81
N LEU A 22 -8.46 -2.09 5.12
CA LEU A 22 -9.67 -1.33 4.79
C LEU A 22 -9.74 0.02 5.52
N ALA A 23 -9.32 0.06 6.79
CA ALA A 23 -9.21 1.31 7.53
C ALA A 23 -8.23 2.27 6.85
N LYS A 24 -7.09 1.78 6.36
CA LYS A 24 -6.13 2.61 5.60
C LYS A 24 -6.74 3.18 4.31
N VAL A 25 -7.50 2.37 3.57
CA VAL A 25 -8.24 2.84 2.39
C VAL A 25 -9.25 3.91 2.79
N ALA A 26 -10.06 3.67 3.82
CA ALA A 26 -11.09 4.61 4.28
C ALA A 26 -10.49 5.96 4.70
N VAL A 27 -9.40 5.95 5.47
CA VAL A 27 -8.69 7.17 5.88
C VAL A 27 -8.11 7.90 4.67
N SER A 28 -7.47 7.19 3.73
CA SER A 28 -6.93 7.80 2.51
C SER A 28 -8.02 8.47 1.66
N LEU A 29 -9.17 7.81 1.47
CA LEU A 29 -10.30 8.38 0.74
C LEU A 29 -10.92 9.57 1.46
N TRP A 30 -11.00 9.51 2.79
CA TRP A 30 -11.52 10.61 3.60
C TRP A 30 -10.63 11.86 3.48
N VAL A 31 -9.31 11.72 3.62
CA VAL A 31 -8.34 12.81 3.47
C VAL A 31 -8.42 13.44 2.07
N LEU A 32 -8.53 12.63 1.03
CA LEU A 32 -8.75 13.13 -0.34
C LEU A 32 -10.05 13.92 -0.47
N ARG A 33 -11.12 13.46 0.16
CA ARG A 33 -12.42 14.15 0.14
C ARG A 33 -12.39 15.48 0.90
N LEU A 34 -11.49 15.64 1.87
CA LEU A 34 -11.22 16.91 2.54
C LEU A 34 -10.41 17.89 1.68
N GLY A 35 -9.96 17.49 0.49
CA GLY A 35 -9.23 18.34 -0.46
C GLY A 35 -7.71 18.23 -0.38
N PHE A 36 -7.16 17.26 0.37
CA PHE A 36 -5.72 16.99 0.37
C PHE A 36 -5.31 16.31 -0.94
N SER A 37 -5.05 17.11 -1.97
CA SER A 37 -4.66 16.64 -3.31
C SER A 37 -3.22 16.97 -3.69
N HIS A 38 -2.50 17.72 -2.86
CA HIS A 38 -1.13 18.14 -3.11
C HIS A 38 -0.17 17.01 -2.75
N VAL A 39 0.92 16.92 -3.51
CA VAL A 39 1.96 15.91 -3.34
C VAL A 39 3.32 16.61 -3.29
N SER A 40 4.32 15.95 -2.72
CA SER A 40 5.69 16.47 -2.76
C SER A 40 6.24 16.47 -4.19
N ASP A 41 7.27 17.28 -4.46
CA ASP A 41 8.00 17.25 -5.74
C ASP A 41 8.52 15.84 -6.07
N ASP A 42 8.92 15.10 -5.03
CA ASP A 42 9.43 13.75 -5.11
C ASP A 42 8.34 12.75 -5.59
N ASP A 43 7.13 12.86 -5.05
CA ASP A 43 5.97 12.07 -5.48
C ASP A 43 5.49 12.43 -6.89
N PHE A 44 5.56 13.73 -7.23
CA PHE A 44 5.28 14.18 -8.58
C PHE A 44 6.29 13.59 -9.57
N ALA A 45 7.60 13.64 -9.25
CA ALA A 45 8.65 13.04 -10.05
C ALA A 45 8.44 11.53 -10.23
N ARG A 46 8.11 10.79 -9.16
CA ARG A 46 7.75 9.35 -9.26
C ARG A 46 6.64 9.10 -10.26
N THR A 47 5.59 9.92 -10.19
CA THR A 47 4.41 9.79 -11.04
C THR A 47 4.74 10.04 -12.51
N VAL A 48 5.51 11.08 -12.81
CA VAL A 48 5.92 11.42 -14.19
C VAL A 48 6.88 10.37 -14.77
N ILE A 49 7.83 9.87 -13.97
CA ILE A 49 8.73 8.79 -14.40
C ILE A 49 7.93 7.52 -14.69
N ALA A 50 6.99 7.14 -13.82
CA ALA A 50 6.12 6.00 -14.03
C ALA A 50 5.24 6.15 -15.28
N GLN A 51 4.70 7.35 -15.52
CA GLN A 51 3.93 7.66 -16.71
C GLN A 51 4.77 7.58 -17.99
N THR A 52 6.02 8.02 -17.92
CA THR A 52 6.99 7.94 -19.03
C THR A 52 7.34 6.49 -19.32
N PHE A 53 7.61 5.69 -18.29
CA PHE A 53 7.80 4.25 -18.42
C PHE A 53 6.57 3.57 -19.04
N ALA A 54 5.35 3.94 -18.63
CA ALA A 54 4.13 3.38 -19.21
C ALA A 54 3.99 3.69 -20.71
N ALA A 55 4.53 4.82 -21.17
CA ALA A 55 4.55 5.20 -22.58
C ALA A 55 5.69 4.55 -23.38
N ALA A 56 6.86 4.39 -22.75
CA ALA A 56 8.07 3.84 -23.33
C ALA A 56 8.81 2.97 -22.29
N PRO A 57 8.44 1.68 -22.18
CA PRO A 57 8.99 0.80 -21.15
C PRO A 57 10.49 0.59 -21.28
N LYS A 58 11.20 0.62 -20.15
CA LYS A 58 12.65 0.37 -20.04
C LYS A 58 12.97 -0.24 -18.67
N LEU A 59 14.07 -0.99 -18.59
CA LEU A 59 14.50 -1.66 -17.36
C LEU A 59 14.86 -0.68 -16.24
N ASP A 60 15.46 0.47 -16.58
CA ASP A 60 15.72 1.58 -15.65
C ASP A 60 14.83 2.80 -16.01
N PRO A 61 13.63 2.89 -15.42
CA PRO A 61 12.68 3.98 -15.67
C PRO A 61 13.25 5.37 -15.39
N SER A 62 14.00 5.54 -14.29
CA SER A 62 14.50 6.86 -13.91
C SER A 62 15.78 7.25 -14.64
N GLY A 63 16.68 6.30 -14.93
CA GLY A 63 18.03 6.62 -15.41
C GLY A 63 18.88 7.28 -14.32
N THR A 64 18.57 7.01 -13.05
CA THR A 64 19.19 7.65 -11.86
C THR A 64 19.45 6.62 -10.76
N SER A 65 19.81 7.06 -9.55
CA SER A 65 20.01 6.19 -8.38
C SER A 65 18.73 5.61 -7.77
N TRP A 66 17.54 5.95 -8.32
CA TRP A 66 16.28 5.45 -7.77
C TRP A 66 16.04 4.00 -8.16
N LEU A 67 15.63 3.19 -7.19
CA LEU A 67 15.27 1.81 -7.46
C LEU A 67 14.09 1.73 -8.45
N PRO A 68 14.10 0.77 -9.38
CA PRO A 68 13.14 0.76 -10.49
C PRO A 68 11.73 0.28 -10.10
N LEU A 69 11.62 -0.50 -9.02
CA LEU A 69 10.39 -1.19 -8.62
C LEU A 69 9.17 -0.25 -8.48
N PRO A 70 9.24 0.93 -7.82
CA PRO A 70 8.09 1.81 -7.69
C PRO A 70 7.51 2.27 -9.04
N PHE A 71 8.38 2.45 -10.04
CA PHE A 71 7.97 2.88 -11.38
C PHE A 71 7.40 1.73 -12.19
N TRP A 72 7.94 0.51 -12.06
CA TRP A 72 7.36 -0.68 -12.70
C TRP A 72 5.95 -0.95 -12.20
N LEU A 73 5.72 -0.85 -10.88
CA LEU A 73 4.40 -1.07 -10.29
C LEU A 73 3.39 -0.02 -10.76
N THR A 74 3.73 1.26 -10.58
CA THR A 74 2.82 2.37 -10.89
C THR A 74 2.62 2.51 -12.41
N GLY A 75 3.71 2.46 -13.18
CA GLY A 75 3.65 2.59 -14.62
C GLY A 75 3.03 1.36 -15.29
N GLY A 76 3.28 0.15 -14.79
CA GLY A 76 2.58 -1.06 -15.23
C GLY A 76 1.07 -0.97 -15.01
N ALA A 77 0.62 -0.45 -13.86
CA ALA A 77 -0.80 -0.16 -13.64
C ALA A 77 -1.33 0.89 -14.64
N MET A 78 -0.56 1.92 -14.96
CA MET A 78 -0.93 2.93 -15.96
C MET A 78 -1.01 2.38 -17.39
N MET A 79 -0.23 1.34 -17.73
CA MET A 79 -0.35 0.65 -19.02
C MET A 79 -1.70 -0.07 -19.16
N LEU A 80 -2.24 -0.61 -18.05
CA LEU A 80 -3.49 -1.37 -18.03
C LEU A 80 -4.73 -0.50 -17.83
N LEU A 81 -4.64 0.50 -16.96
CA LEU A 81 -5.78 1.28 -16.46
C LEU A 81 -5.80 2.72 -16.97
N GLY A 82 -4.78 3.12 -17.74
CA GLY A 82 -4.63 4.46 -18.28
C GLY A 82 -3.62 5.33 -17.53
N ARG A 83 -3.00 6.26 -18.26
CA ARG A 83 -1.91 7.13 -17.79
C ARG A 83 -2.47 8.39 -17.10
N SER A 84 -2.96 8.25 -15.88
CA SER A 84 -3.57 9.37 -15.13
C SER A 84 -3.11 9.43 -13.67
N ILE A 85 -3.21 10.63 -13.07
CA ILE A 85 -2.97 10.85 -11.64
C ILE A 85 -3.93 10.01 -10.79
N ALA A 86 -5.16 9.76 -11.27
CA ALA A 86 -6.12 8.92 -10.58
C ALA A 86 -5.61 7.47 -10.43
N VAL A 87 -4.97 6.92 -11.46
CA VAL A 87 -4.35 5.58 -11.40
C VAL A 87 -3.15 5.57 -10.44
N ALA A 88 -2.26 6.56 -10.52
CA ALA A 88 -1.13 6.68 -9.58
C ALA A 88 -1.60 6.70 -8.13
N ARG A 89 -2.62 7.50 -7.84
CA ARG A 89 -3.24 7.60 -6.52
C ARG A 89 -3.88 6.29 -6.08
N GLY A 90 -4.59 5.61 -6.98
CA GLY A 90 -5.17 4.29 -6.71
C GLY A 90 -4.11 3.26 -6.32
N VAL A 91 -2.99 3.22 -7.06
CA VAL A 91 -1.84 2.36 -6.74
C VAL A 91 -1.25 2.70 -5.37
N ALA A 92 -1.04 3.98 -5.08
CA ALA A 92 -0.51 4.41 -3.78
C ALA A 92 -1.40 3.99 -2.61
N ILE A 93 -2.72 4.14 -2.74
CA ILE A 93 -3.69 3.70 -1.72
C ILE A 93 -3.67 2.18 -1.57
N ALA A 94 -3.63 1.44 -2.68
CA ALA A 94 -3.59 -0.02 -2.65
C ALA A 94 -2.32 -0.55 -1.97
N LEU A 95 -1.15 -0.02 -2.34
CA LEU A 95 0.12 -0.40 -1.72
C LEU A 95 0.17 -0.02 -0.24
N ALA A 96 -0.37 1.14 0.14
CA ALA A 96 -0.47 1.53 1.55
C ALA A 96 -1.38 0.59 2.35
N ALA A 97 -2.50 0.15 1.78
CA ALA A 97 -3.41 -0.81 2.41
C ALA A 97 -2.78 -2.21 2.53
N LEU A 98 -2.06 -2.66 1.50
CA LEU A 98 -1.31 -3.91 1.55
C LEU A 98 -0.19 -3.86 2.60
N SER A 99 0.50 -2.72 2.71
CA SER A 99 1.51 -2.50 3.75
C SER A 99 0.91 -2.56 5.16
N ALA A 100 -0.27 -1.95 5.38
CA ALA A 100 -0.98 -2.04 6.67
C ALA A 100 -1.27 -3.49 7.08
N GLY A 101 -1.87 -4.27 6.17
CA GLY A 101 -2.13 -5.69 6.43
C GLY A 101 -0.83 -6.48 6.63
N GLY A 102 0.18 -6.23 5.80
CA GLY A 102 1.48 -6.87 5.86
C GLY A 102 2.23 -6.62 7.17
N LEU A 103 2.24 -5.38 7.68
CA LEU A 103 2.86 -5.03 8.97
C LEU A 103 2.20 -5.78 10.13
N TYR A 104 0.87 -5.81 10.17
CA TYR A 104 0.14 -6.56 11.19
C TYR A 104 0.47 -8.05 11.10
N LEU A 105 0.40 -8.64 9.91
CA LEU A 105 0.71 -10.05 9.71
C LEU A 105 2.14 -10.36 10.14
N SER A 106 3.13 -9.55 9.76
CA SER A 106 4.53 -9.72 10.17
C SER A 106 4.70 -9.64 11.69
N ALA A 107 4.02 -8.70 12.36
CA ALA A 107 4.04 -8.62 13.82
C ALA A 107 3.46 -9.89 14.46
N ARG A 108 2.38 -10.42 13.91
CA ARG A 108 1.76 -11.67 14.37
C ARG A 108 2.65 -12.89 14.10
N ASP A 109 3.39 -12.94 12.99
CA ASP A 109 4.40 -13.98 12.71
C ASP A 109 5.58 -13.90 13.69
N ALA A 110 5.92 -12.70 14.15
CA ALA A 110 6.90 -12.48 15.21
C ALA A 110 6.32 -12.69 16.63
N GLU A 111 5.18 -13.38 16.74
CA GLU A 111 4.51 -13.73 18.00
C GLU A 111 4.10 -12.52 18.87
N VAL A 112 4.08 -11.30 18.31
CA VAL A 112 3.63 -10.10 19.02
C VAL A 112 2.14 -10.23 19.33
N PRO A 113 1.68 -10.08 20.59
CA PRO A 113 0.26 -10.20 20.94
C PRO A 113 -0.63 -9.25 20.12
N ARG A 114 -1.90 -9.65 19.91
CA ARG A 114 -2.85 -8.96 19.02
C ARG A 114 -2.91 -7.44 19.24
N LEU A 115 -3.09 -7.00 20.49
CA LEU A 115 -3.28 -5.59 20.80
C LEU A 115 -2.02 -4.75 20.46
N PRO A 116 -0.82 -5.09 20.95
CA PRO A 116 0.42 -4.43 20.51
C PRO A 116 0.64 -4.45 18.99
N ALA A 117 0.30 -5.55 18.30
CA ALA A 117 0.41 -5.62 16.84
C ALA A 117 -0.54 -4.65 16.13
N VAL A 118 -1.80 -4.53 16.59
CA VAL A 118 -2.77 -3.54 16.08
C VAL A 118 -2.26 -2.13 16.33
N VAL A 119 -1.87 -1.81 17.57
CA VAL A 119 -1.39 -0.47 17.94
C VAL A 119 -0.13 -0.11 17.15
N GLY A 120 0.84 -1.02 17.07
CA GLY A 120 2.06 -0.82 16.29
C GLY A 120 1.79 -0.60 14.81
N THR A 121 0.82 -1.34 14.24
CA THR A 121 0.40 -1.12 12.85
C THR A 121 -0.23 0.26 12.68
N LEU A 122 -1.15 0.67 13.56
CA LEU A 122 -1.78 1.99 13.49
C LEU A 122 -0.76 3.14 13.61
N LEU A 123 0.25 3.00 14.47
CA LEU A 123 1.32 3.98 14.62
C LEU A 123 2.26 4.00 13.42
N GLY A 124 2.58 2.84 12.84
CA GLY A 124 3.41 2.76 11.63
C GLY A 124 2.72 3.24 10.36
N LEU A 125 1.41 3.53 10.42
CA LEU A 125 0.63 4.08 9.31
C LEU A 125 0.45 5.60 9.36
N ALA A 126 0.86 6.25 10.46
CA ALA A 126 0.88 7.71 10.62
C ALA A 126 2.11 8.31 9.93
#